data_AF-A0A2J7Q9Y7-F1
#
_entry.id   AF-A0A2J7Q9Y7-F1
#
_cell.length_a   1.000
_cell.length_b   1.000
_cell.length_c   1.000
_cell.angle_alpha   90.00
_cell.angle_beta   90.00
_cell.angle_gamma   90.00
#
_symmetry.space_group_name_H-M   'P 1'
#
loop_
_entity.id
_entity.type
_entity.pdbx_description
1 polymer ?
#
loop_
_entity_poly.entity_id
_entity_poly.type
_entity_poly.pdbx_seq_one_letter_code
_entity_poly.pdbx_strand_id
1 'polypeptide(L)'
;MLLILISYACSHHVFCYFRQKLSVWAQHWWNPCEAVAIIFFFIGLFLRLHPSSLHDGRLIFCVNIVFWFVRILKILAVNKYFGLLVTMMGKMLLDTNKFMFIIIVILLSFATCHRSILHPNREPSWAFIREMFFKPYFMLFGEVFAESILPECDKDTDFMTCQIGRWFSFVQTVIYLFVSNFIIINVLLALYNNRFDEVSAVSRQVWMFRRFRVVMEYEKKPVLPPPLTVFCHVFLLFRHFHHKVHGTEASYDNDLKLFLDHDVQVCLGDFEEECLDSYLEEQETKLHRSNDECIRNTADKVDNLYEKVKDISQERNNLTSDIQGIEVHIRKLGGLTNQMLSHSATIHRFMGTNVQEPLSISGLPDADWVVRE
;
A
#
# COMPACT_ATOMS: atom_id res chain seq x y z
N MET A 1 -54.71 14.13 6.77
CA MET A 1 -54.02 12.81 6.75
C MET A 1 -52.80 12.80 5.82
N LEU A 2 -52.93 13.26 4.56
CA LEU A 2 -51.81 13.31 3.59
C LEU A 2 -50.61 14.16 4.04
N LEU A 3 -50.84 15.35 4.62
CA LEU A 3 -49.78 16.25 5.10
C LEU A 3 -48.98 15.67 6.28
N ILE A 4 -49.62 14.87 7.14
CA ILE A 4 -48.94 14.22 8.28
C ILE A 4 -48.06 13.08 7.77
N LEU A 5 -48.53 12.30 6.79
CA LEU A 5 -47.73 11.26 6.13
C LEU A 5 -46.53 11.84 5.37
N ILE A 6 -46.70 12.99 4.68
CA ILE A 6 -45.60 13.69 4.00
C ILE A 6 -44.59 14.24 5.02
N SER A 7 -45.06 14.81 6.13
CA SER A 7 -44.17 15.30 7.20
C SER A 7 -43.43 14.15 7.90
N TYR A 8 -44.06 13.00 8.12
CA TYR A 8 -43.44 11.82 8.72
C TYR A 8 -42.43 11.16 7.78
N ALA A 9 -42.77 11.03 6.49
CA ALA A 9 -41.87 10.50 5.47
C ALA A 9 -40.66 11.43 5.23
N CYS A 10 -40.89 12.75 5.19
CA CYS A 10 -39.82 13.74 5.11
C CYS A 10 -38.93 13.69 6.36
N SER A 11 -39.50 13.60 7.56
CA SER A 11 -38.74 13.48 8.80
C SER A 11 -37.94 12.16 8.86
N HIS A 12 -38.46 11.06 8.33
CA HIS A 12 -37.76 9.77 8.29
C HIS A 12 -36.62 9.76 7.25
N HIS A 13 -36.82 10.39 6.09
CA HIS A 13 -35.79 10.54 5.06
C HIS A 13 -34.66 11.47 5.53
N VAL A 14 -35.01 12.58 6.19
CA VAL A 14 -34.07 13.50 6.83
C VAL A 14 -33.31 12.80 7.96
N PHE A 15 -33.98 11.97 8.76
CA PHE A 15 -33.33 11.21 9.83
C PHE A 15 -32.34 10.16 9.29
N CYS A 16 -32.71 9.41 8.25
CA CYS A 16 -31.80 8.47 7.57
C CYS A 16 -30.58 9.18 6.97
N TYR A 17 -30.80 10.30 6.28
CA TYR A 17 -29.72 11.12 5.71
C TYR A 17 -28.81 11.70 6.80
N PHE A 18 -29.40 12.18 7.90
CA PHE A 18 -28.65 12.68 9.05
C PHE A 18 -27.83 11.57 9.72
N ARG A 19 -28.40 10.38 9.89
CA ARG A 19 -27.70 9.21 10.43
C ARG A 19 -26.54 8.79 9.54
N GLN A 20 -26.69 8.85 8.23
CA GLN A 20 -25.61 8.58 7.28
C GLN A 20 -24.49 9.62 7.42
N LYS A 21 -24.82 10.92 7.47
CA LYS A 21 -23.83 11.98 7.70
C LYS A 21 -23.13 11.86 9.05
N LEU A 22 -23.87 11.52 10.11
CA LEU A 22 -23.30 11.30 11.44
C LEU A 22 -22.35 10.11 11.46
N SER A 23 -22.70 9.02 10.75
CA SER A 23 -21.84 7.85 10.59
C SER A 23 -20.53 8.22 9.91
N VAL A 24 -20.59 8.96 8.78
CA VAL A 24 -19.39 9.45 8.08
C VAL A 24 -18.56 10.38 8.97
N TRP A 25 -19.22 11.28 9.70
CA TRP A 25 -18.54 12.18 10.64
C TRP A 25 -17.83 11.42 11.76
N ALA A 26 -18.42 10.34 12.28
CA ALA A 26 -17.89 9.52 13.37
C ALA A 26 -16.73 8.62 12.94
N GLN A 27 -16.56 8.33 11.64
CA GLN A 27 -15.43 7.56 11.13
C GLN A 27 -14.07 8.26 11.33
N HIS A 28 -14.06 9.59 11.53
CA HIS A 28 -12.84 10.32 11.84
C HIS A 28 -12.60 10.37 13.34
N TRP A 29 -11.64 9.59 13.85
CA TRP A 29 -11.31 9.47 15.28
C TRP A 29 -11.24 10.78 16.08
N TRP A 30 -10.79 11.88 15.47
CA TRP A 30 -10.73 13.20 16.10
C TRP A 30 -12.10 13.79 16.40
N ASN A 31 -13.10 13.53 15.56
CA ASN A 31 -14.41 14.13 15.64
C ASN A 31 -15.23 13.63 16.85
N PRO A 32 -15.38 12.31 17.08
CA PRO A 32 -15.96 11.79 18.32
C PRO A 32 -15.22 12.28 19.57
N CYS A 33 -13.88 12.32 19.54
CA CYS A 33 -13.08 12.83 20.67
C CYS A 33 -13.42 14.28 21.01
N GLU A 34 -13.54 15.15 20.00
CA GLU A 34 -13.97 16.55 20.18
C GLU A 34 -15.41 16.65 20.70
N ALA A 35 -16.34 15.85 20.21
CA ALA A 35 -17.72 15.86 20.73
C ALA A 35 -17.78 15.41 22.19
N VAL A 36 -17.04 14.37 22.56
CA VAL A 36 -16.92 13.92 23.95
C VAL A 36 -16.34 15.05 24.82
N ALA A 37 -15.31 15.75 24.35
CA ALA A 37 -14.73 16.89 25.08
C ALA A 37 -15.74 18.03 25.30
N ILE A 38 -16.55 18.36 24.28
CA ILE A 38 -17.59 19.39 24.37
C ILE A 38 -18.70 18.96 25.34
N ILE A 39 -19.15 17.69 25.28
CA ILE A 39 -20.17 17.16 26.18
C ILE A 39 -19.68 17.21 27.63
N PHE A 40 -18.44 16.78 27.90
CA PHE A 40 -17.85 16.87 29.23
C PHE A 40 -17.73 18.31 29.72
N PHE A 41 -17.43 19.26 28.83
CA PHE A 41 -17.40 20.68 29.17
C PHE A 41 -18.78 21.17 29.62
N PHE A 42 -19.84 20.85 28.89
CA PHE A 42 -21.20 21.25 29.28
C PHE A 42 -21.65 20.57 30.58
N ILE A 43 -21.34 19.29 30.78
CA ILE A 43 -21.63 18.59 32.05
C ILE A 43 -20.92 19.30 33.22
N GLY A 44 -19.64 19.62 33.06
CA GLY A 44 -18.88 20.37 34.06
C GLY A 44 -19.47 21.77 34.32
N LEU A 45 -19.96 22.44 33.28
CA LEU A 45 -20.62 23.74 33.38
C LEU A 45 -21.93 23.65 34.16
N PHE A 46 -22.81 22.70 33.82
CA PHE A 46 -24.08 22.50 34.51
C PHE A 46 -23.88 22.15 35.99
N LEU A 47 -22.92 21.28 36.32
CA LEU A 47 -22.60 20.93 37.70
C LEU A 47 -22.03 22.12 38.48
N ARG A 48 -21.27 23.00 37.80
CA ARG A 48 -20.72 24.20 38.42
C ARG A 48 -21.76 25.30 38.64
N LEU A 49 -22.83 25.34 37.84
CA LEU A 49 -23.95 26.26 38.07
C LEU A 49 -24.77 25.87 39.31
N HIS A 50 -24.70 24.61 39.74
CA HIS A 50 -25.39 24.15 40.95
C HIS A 50 -24.47 24.31 42.19
N PRO A 51 -24.87 25.09 43.22
CA PRO A 51 -24.01 25.39 44.37
C PRO A 51 -23.59 24.13 45.15
N SER A 52 -24.41 23.08 45.15
CA SER A 52 -24.13 21.81 45.83
C SER A 52 -23.01 20.97 45.19
N SER A 53 -22.66 21.18 43.92
CA SER A 53 -21.75 20.31 43.15
C SER A 53 -20.53 21.05 42.58
N LEU A 54 -20.14 22.15 43.21
CA LEU A 54 -19.04 23.01 42.74
C LEU A 54 -17.69 22.28 42.65
N HIS A 55 -17.39 21.40 43.63
CA HIS A 55 -16.15 20.64 43.66
C HIS A 55 -16.06 19.64 42.51
N ASP A 56 -17.17 18.94 42.22
CA ASP A 56 -17.25 17.97 41.14
C ASP A 56 -17.14 18.66 39.77
N GLY A 57 -17.82 19.80 39.59
CA GLY A 57 -17.69 20.63 38.39
C GLY A 57 -16.25 21.12 38.16
N ARG A 58 -15.53 21.50 39.22
CA ARG A 58 -14.10 21.86 39.12
C ARG A 58 -13.25 20.68 38.66
N LEU A 59 -13.45 19.50 39.24
CA LEU A 59 -12.70 18.29 38.86
C LEU A 59 -12.92 17.95 37.38
N ILE A 60 -14.17 18.01 36.91
CA ILE A 60 -14.50 17.74 35.51
C ILE A 60 -13.79 18.72 34.57
N PHE A 61 -13.73 20.02 34.91
CA PHE A 61 -12.95 20.98 34.11
C PHE A 61 -11.45 20.70 34.10
N CYS A 62 -10.88 20.28 35.24
CA CYS A 62 -9.47 19.88 35.31
C CYS A 62 -9.18 18.68 34.40
N VAL A 63 -10.08 17.71 34.31
CA VAL A 63 -9.92 16.59 33.36
C VAL A 63 -10.18 17.04 31.92
N ASN A 64 -11.15 17.94 31.72
CA ASN A 64 -11.54 18.41 30.40
C ASN A 64 -10.39 19.12 29.65
N ILE A 65 -9.51 19.84 30.36
CA ILE A 65 -8.37 20.52 29.75
C ILE A 65 -7.45 19.57 28.97
N VAL A 66 -7.34 18.31 29.40
CA VAL A 66 -6.50 17.29 28.75
C VAL A 66 -6.99 17.03 27.32
N PHE A 67 -8.32 16.96 27.11
CA PHE A 67 -8.88 16.79 25.76
C PHE A 67 -8.58 17.98 24.85
N TRP A 68 -8.56 19.21 25.39
CA TRP A 68 -8.18 20.40 24.63
C TRP A 68 -6.68 20.41 24.28
N PHE A 69 -5.80 19.89 25.14
CA PHE A 69 -4.40 19.66 24.79
C PHE A 69 -4.23 18.59 23.71
N VAL A 70 -4.99 17.50 23.76
CA VAL A 70 -5.00 16.48 22.69
C VAL A 70 -5.43 17.11 21.36
N ARG A 71 -6.40 18.04 21.37
CA ARG A 71 -6.81 18.79 20.17
C ARG A 71 -5.67 19.62 19.57
N ILE A 72 -4.72 20.13 20.37
CA ILE A 72 -3.57 20.86 19.83
C ILE A 72 -2.74 19.97 18.88
N LEU A 73 -2.65 18.66 19.14
CA LEU A 73 -1.97 17.72 18.23
C LEU A 73 -2.62 17.70 16.84
N LYS A 74 -3.94 17.85 16.73
CA LYS A 74 -4.65 17.95 15.43
C LYS A 74 -4.25 19.21 14.67
N ILE A 75 -4.04 20.33 15.37
CA ILE A 75 -3.61 21.61 14.76
C ILE A 75 -2.14 21.50 14.34
N LEU A 76 -1.27 20.97 15.22
CA LEU A 76 0.14 20.73 14.91
C LEU A 76 0.32 19.76 13.74
N ALA A 77 -0.62 18.82 13.55
CA ALA A 77 -0.55 17.84 12.47
C ALA A 77 -0.64 18.44 11.05
N VAL A 78 -1.01 19.72 10.93
CA VAL A 78 -0.98 20.45 9.65
C VAL A 78 0.46 20.75 9.20
N ASN A 79 1.38 20.94 10.15
CA ASN A 79 2.79 21.17 9.84
C ASN A 79 3.41 19.89 9.26
N LYS A 80 4.29 20.02 8.26
CA LYS A 80 5.01 18.93 7.61
C LYS A 80 5.78 18.05 8.60
N TYR A 81 6.46 18.65 9.57
CA TYR A 81 7.26 17.91 10.54
C TYR A 81 6.38 17.21 11.58
N PHE A 82 5.57 17.98 12.31
CA PHE A 82 4.71 17.43 13.38
C PHE A 82 3.59 16.53 12.86
N GLY A 83 3.04 16.80 11.67
CA GLY A 83 2.02 15.98 11.05
C GLY A 83 2.48 14.59 10.66
N LEU A 84 3.73 14.48 10.19
CA LEU A 84 4.35 13.19 9.96
C LEU A 84 4.50 12.43 11.28
N LEU A 85 5.06 13.09 12.30
CA LEU A 85 5.28 12.50 13.63
C LEU A 85 3.97 12.01 14.28
N VAL A 86 2.92 12.84 14.31
CA VAL A 86 1.61 12.49 14.88
C VAL A 86 0.96 11.34 14.11
N THR A 87 1.10 11.32 12.77
CA THR A 87 0.57 10.24 11.94
C THR A 87 1.31 8.92 12.18
N MET A 88 2.64 8.97 12.32
CA MET A 88 3.47 7.81 12.65
C MET A 88 3.12 7.26 14.03
N MET A 89 3.14 8.10 15.07
CA MET A 89 2.82 7.72 16.44
C MET A 89 1.42 7.10 16.55
N GLY A 90 0.42 7.70 15.91
CA GLY A 90 -0.96 7.19 15.94
C GLY A 90 -1.10 5.81 15.28
N LYS A 91 -0.42 5.57 14.16
CA LYS A 91 -0.46 4.26 13.48
C LYS A 91 0.30 3.20 14.28
N MET A 92 1.49 3.52 14.76
CA MET A 92 2.31 2.61 15.56
C MET A 92 1.60 2.15 16.84
N LEU A 93 0.93 3.06 17.56
CA LEU A 93 0.20 2.73 18.79
C LEU A 93 -0.96 1.76 18.55
N LEU A 94 -1.69 1.89 17.43
CA LEU A 94 -2.79 0.99 17.09
C LEU A 94 -2.27 -0.40 16.72
N ASP A 95 -1.16 -0.46 15.99
CA ASP A 95 -0.56 -1.73 15.54
C ASP A 95 0.06 -2.51 16.72
N THR A 96 0.62 -1.83 17.72
CA THR A 96 1.19 -2.46 18.92
C THR A 96 0.19 -2.72 20.04
N ASN A 97 -1.07 -2.28 19.91
CA ASN A 97 -2.09 -2.43 20.96
C ASN A 97 -2.37 -3.90 21.33
N LYS A 98 -2.21 -4.84 20.40
CA LYS A 98 -2.34 -6.29 20.68
C LYS A 98 -1.31 -6.77 21.69
N PHE A 99 -0.10 -6.22 21.67
CA PHE A 99 0.95 -6.55 22.64
C PHE A 99 0.63 -5.95 24.02
N MET A 100 0.03 -4.75 24.09
CA MET A 100 -0.42 -4.16 25.35
C MET A 100 -1.39 -5.07 26.11
N PHE A 101 -2.23 -5.82 25.39
CA PHE A 101 -3.11 -6.82 26.02
C PHE A 101 -2.32 -7.91 26.74
N ILE A 102 -1.20 -8.39 26.17
CA ILE A 102 -0.33 -9.39 26.81
C ILE A 102 0.27 -8.83 28.10
N ILE A 103 0.74 -7.57 28.07
CA ILE A 103 1.27 -6.88 29.26
C ILE A 103 0.20 -6.81 30.35
N ILE A 104 -1.03 -6.43 29.99
CA ILE A 104 -2.15 -6.37 30.94
C ILE A 104 -2.41 -7.74 31.55
N VAL A 105 -2.48 -8.82 30.76
CA VAL A 105 -2.72 -10.18 31.29
C VAL A 105 -1.63 -10.60 32.28
N ILE A 106 -0.36 -10.35 31.96
CA ILE A 106 0.77 -10.69 32.86
C ILE A 106 0.72 -9.84 34.13
N LEU A 107 0.42 -8.55 34.01
CA LEU A 107 0.26 -7.64 35.15
C LEU A 107 -0.89 -8.08 36.06
N LEU A 108 -2.06 -8.40 35.50
CA LEU A 108 -3.23 -8.87 36.24
C LEU A 108 -2.94 -10.19 36.97
N SER A 109 -2.25 -11.13 36.31
CA SER A 109 -1.85 -12.41 36.89
C SER A 109 -0.92 -12.22 38.09
N PHE A 110 0.12 -11.41 37.93
CA PHE A 110 1.04 -11.08 39.03
C PHE A 110 0.32 -10.32 40.17
N ALA A 111 -0.47 -9.30 39.82
CA ALA A 111 -1.17 -8.44 40.78
C ALA A 111 -2.14 -9.23 41.67
N THR A 112 -2.97 -10.08 41.07
CA THR A 112 -3.94 -10.91 41.79
C THR A 112 -3.23 -11.86 42.74
N CYS A 113 -2.24 -12.61 42.26
CA CYS A 113 -1.53 -13.60 43.06
C CYS A 113 -0.72 -12.97 44.20
N HIS A 114 0.05 -11.90 43.90
CA HIS A 114 0.89 -11.23 44.89
C HIS A 114 0.07 -10.61 46.03
N ARG A 115 -1.07 -9.98 45.71
CA ARG A 115 -1.92 -9.34 46.73
C ARG A 115 -2.69 -10.33 47.58
N SER A 116 -3.19 -11.42 46.99
CA SER A 116 -3.89 -12.47 47.74
C SER A 116 -2.98 -13.16 48.75
N ILE A 117 -1.68 -13.29 48.48
CA ILE A 117 -0.71 -13.89 49.41
C ILE A 117 -0.35 -12.93 50.54
N LEU A 118 -0.13 -11.65 50.25
CA LEU A 118 0.29 -10.68 51.28
C LEU A 118 -0.83 -10.26 52.23
N HIS A 119 -2.10 -10.25 51.78
CA HIS A 119 -3.23 -9.78 52.58
C HIS A 119 -4.44 -10.72 52.43
N PRO A 120 -4.41 -11.93 53.03
CA PRO A 120 -5.45 -12.93 52.85
C PRO A 120 -6.81 -12.52 53.44
N ASN A 121 -6.81 -11.76 54.53
CA ASN A 121 -8.01 -11.44 55.33
C ASN A 121 -8.53 -10.00 55.13
N ARG A 122 -8.20 -9.35 54.00
CA ARG A 122 -8.62 -7.96 53.74
C ARG A 122 -9.98 -7.92 53.04
N GLU A 123 -10.87 -7.05 53.52
CA GLU A 123 -12.19 -6.86 52.92
C GLU A 123 -12.11 -6.21 51.52
N PRO A 124 -13.04 -6.56 50.60
CA PRO A 124 -13.09 -6.00 49.27
C PRO A 124 -13.39 -4.50 49.33
N SER A 125 -12.38 -3.67 49.02
CA SER A 125 -12.50 -2.22 48.99
C SER A 125 -11.89 -1.64 47.71
N TRP A 126 -12.38 -0.47 47.28
CA TRP A 126 -11.82 0.23 46.12
C TRP A 126 -10.34 0.59 46.30
N ALA A 127 -9.90 0.84 47.53
CA ALA A 127 -8.51 1.06 47.87
C ALA A 127 -7.64 -0.18 47.59
N PHE A 128 -8.14 -1.37 47.94
CA PHE A 128 -7.46 -2.64 47.65
C PHE A 128 -7.28 -2.87 46.15
N ILE A 129 -8.33 -2.65 45.35
CA ILE A 129 -8.27 -2.80 43.88
C ILE A 129 -7.27 -1.80 43.28
N ARG A 130 -7.26 -0.54 43.75
CA ARG A 130 -6.29 0.47 43.30
C ARG A 130 -4.86 0.01 43.59
N GLU A 131 -4.58 -0.38 44.83
CA GLU A 131 -3.24 -0.83 45.23
C GLU A 131 -2.80 -2.10 44.50
N MET A 132 -3.74 -2.97 44.15
CA MET A 132 -3.49 -4.21 43.41
C MET A 132 -2.94 -3.95 42.01
N PHE A 133 -3.45 -2.97 41.27
CA PHE A 133 -2.96 -2.66 39.93
C PHE A 133 -1.86 -1.59 39.89
N PHE A 134 -1.89 -0.60 40.77
CA PHE A 134 -0.97 0.53 40.71
C PHE A 134 0.48 0.12 41.00
N LYS A 135 0.74 -0.67 42.05
CA LYS A 135 2.13 -1.04 42.39
C LYS A 135 2.81 -1.87 41.29
N PRO A 136 2.22 -2.97 40.79
CA PRO A 136 2.81 -3.71 39.68
C PRO A 136 3.01 -2.88 38.41
N TYR A 137 2.08 -1.95 38.13
CA TYR A 137 2.22 -1.04 37.00
C TYR A 137 3.49 -0.18 37.09
N PHE A 138 3.77 0.43 38.25
CA PHE A 138 4.99 1.22 38.43
C PHE A 138 6.27 0.36 38.46
N MET A 139 6.18 -0.89 38.91
CA MET A 139 7.29 -1.85 38.82
C MET A 139 7.72 -2.14 37.37
N LEU A 140 6.81 -2.06 36.39
CA LEU A 140 7.13 -2.13 34.96
C LEU A 140 8.00 -0.94 34.51
N PHE A 141 7.93 0.22 35.18
CA PHE A 141 8.76 1.38 34.84
C PHE A 141 10.05 1.45 35.65
N GLY A 142 10.35 0.41 36.44
CA GLY A 142 11.59 0.29 37.22
C GLY A 142 11.48 0.70 38.69
N GLU A 143 10.30 1.11 39.18
CA GLU A 143 10.12 1.38 40.61
C GLU A 143 9.99 0.07 41.41
N VAL A 144 11.02 -0.28 42.17
CA VAL A 144 11.01 -1.47 43.03
C VAL A 144 10.59 -1.05 44.44
N PHE A 145 9.33 -1.29 44.80
CA PHE A 145 8.78 -1.01 46.14
C PHE A 145 9.32 -2.00 47.20
N ALA A 146 10.62 -1.94 47.50
CA ALA A 146 11.35 -2.90 48.34
C ALA A 146 10.66 -3.19 49.69
N GLU A 147 10.18 -2.15 50.37
CA GLU A 147 9.47 -2.27 51.66
C GLU A 147 8.20 -3.13 51.58
N SER A 148 7.58 -3.21 50.41
CA SER A 148 6.35 -3.96 50.21
C SER A 148 6.53 -5.34 49.59
N ILE A 149 7.75 -5.73 49.22
CA ILE A 149 8.04 -7.08 48.71
C ILE A 149 8.02 -8.09 49.87
N LEU A 150 8.54 -7.68 51.03
CA LEU A 150 8.68 -8.50 52.23
C LEU A 150 8.34 -7.67 53.48
N PRO A 151 7.10 -7.17 53.64
CA PRO A 151 6.71 -6.42 54.82
C PRO A 151 6.99 -7.23 56.10
N GLU A 152 7.37 -6.56 57.18
CA GLU A 152 7.55 -7.20 58.48
C GLU A 152 6.20 -7.73 58.97
N CYS A 153 6.16 -9.00 59.40
CA CYS A 153 4.96 -9.57 59.98
C CYS A 153 4.82 -9.03 61.40
N ASP A 154 3.68 -8.41 61.70
CA ASP A 154 3.36 -7.97 63.05
C ASP A 154 3.26 -9.18 63.99
N LYS A 155 3.79 -9.06 65.20
CA LYS A 155 3.91 -10.19 66.14
C LYS A 155 2.59 -10.49 66.86
N ASP A 156 1.66 -9.55 66.88
CA ASP A 156 0.50 -9.58 67.78
C ASP A 156 -0.80 -10.08 67.11
N THR A 157 -0.88 -10.10 65.77
CA THR A 157 -2.02 -10.70 65.03
C THR A 157 -1.55 -11.34 63.72
N ASP A 158 -1.90 -12.61 63.51
CA ASP A 158 -1.74 -13.33 62.23
C ASP A 158 -0.28 -13.65 61.78
N PHE A 159 0.64 -13.87 62.74
CA PHE A 159 2.03 -14.25 62.45
C PHE A 159 2.16 -15.51 61.57
N MET A 160 1.35 -16.55 61.84
CA MET A 160 1.42 -17.83 61.12
C MET A 160 0.90 -17.72 59.67
N THR A 161 -0.18 -16.97 59.44
CA THR A 161 -0.76 -16.73 58.11
C THR A 161 0.12 -15.78 57.29
N CYS A 162 0.78 -14.81 57.92
CA CYS A 162 1.75 -13.90 57.27
C CYS A 162 3.03 -14.63 56.80
N GLN A 163 3.44 -15.69 57.49
CA GLN A 163 4.67 -16.43 57.15
C GLN A 163 4.46 -17.44 56.00
N ILE A 164 3.24 -17.96 55.85
CA ILE A 164 2.88 -18.93 54.80
C ILE A 164 2.79 -18.20 53.44
N GLY A 165 3.61 -18.65 52.47
CA GLY A 165 3.61 -18.09 51.10
C GLY A 165 4.48 -16.83 50.90
N ARG A 166 5.09 -16.28 51.95
CA ARG A 166 5.97 -15.09 51.87
C ARG A 166 7.19 -15.31 50.97
N TRP A 167 7.81 -16.50 51.04
CA TRP A 167 8.93 -16.86 50.15
C TRP A 167 8.51 -16.91 48.68
N PHE A 168 7.30 -17.40 48.41
CA PHE A 168 6.74 -17.48 47.06
C PHE A 168 6.49 -16.08 46.51
N SER A 169 5.95 -15.15 47.31
CA SER A 169 5.75 -13.77 46.90
C SER A 169 7.06 -13.06 46.53
N PHE A 170 8.13 -13.29 47.29
CA PHE A 170 9.47 -12.79 46.96
C PHE A 170 9.97 -13.35 45.63
N VAL A 171 9.93 -14.68 45.46
CA VAL A 171 10.36 -15.35 44.21
C VAL A 171 9.53 -14.86 43.02
N GLN A 172 8.22 -14.78 43.17
CA GLN A 172 7.29 -14.28 42.15
C GLN A 172 7.62 -12.84 41.77
N THR A 173 7.98 -11.97 42.73
CA THR A 173 8.37 -10.58 42.46
C THR A 173 9.68 -10.51 41.67
N VAL A 174 10.67 -11.33 42.02
CA VAL A 174 11.94 -11.40 41.27
C VAL A 174 11.70 -11.87 39.83
N ILE A 175 10.90 -12.93 39.65
CA ILE A 175 10.54 -13.43 38.31
C ILE A 175 9.76 -12.37 37.53
N TYR A 176 8.80 -11.69 38.16
CA TYR A 176 8.03 -10.63 37.52
C TYR A 176 8.93 -9.48 37.06
N LEU A 177 9.84 -8.99 37.90
CA LEU A 177 10.79 -7.94 37.52
C LEU A 177 11.71 -8.38 36.39
N PHE A 178 12.16 -9.64 36.39
CA PHE A 178 12.96 -10.19 35.30
C PHE A 178 12.16 -10.21 33.98
N VAL A 179 10.98 -10.81 33.99
CA VAL A 179 10.14 -10.95 32.80
C VAL A 179 9.67 -9.59 32.29
N SER A 180 9.20 -8.70 33.16
CA SER A 180 8.69 -7.39 32.77
C SER A 180 9.79 -6.48 32.23
N ASN A 181 10.86 -6.24 32.99
CA ASN A 181 11.86 -5.25 32.63
C ASN A 181 12.86 -5.75 31.58
N PHE A 182 13.28 -7.02 31.63
CA PHE A 182 14.28 -7.53 30.68
C PHE A 182 13.67 -8.18 29.44
N ILE A 183 12.49 -8.77 29.53
CA ILE A 183 11.86 -9.45 28.37
C ILE A 183 10.81 -8.54 27.75
N ILE A 184 9.74 -8.20 28.47
CA ILE A 184 8.56 -7.53 27.91
C ILE A 184 8.90 -6.15 27.34
N ILE A 185 9.57 -5.29 28.11
CA ILE A 185 9.89 -3.92 27.66
C ILE A 185 10.86 -3.93 26.48
N ASN A 186 11.88 -4.80 26.51
CA ASN A 186 12.85 -4.88 25.44
C ASN A 186 12.26 -5.45 24.15
N VAL A 187 11.38 -6.46 24.26
CA VAL A 187 10.62 -6.97 23.11
C VAL A 187 9.67 -5.91 22.58
N LEU A 188 8.98 -5.17 23.46
CA LEU A 188 8.10 -4.06 23.06
C LEU A 188 8.89 -2.99 22.30
N LEU A 189 10.07 -2.62 22.79
CA LEU A 189 10.94 -1.65 22.12
C LEU A 189 11.40 -2.17 20.74
N ALA A 190 11.79 -3.44 20.64
CA ALA A 190 12.16 -4.05 19.37
C ALA A 190 10.98 -4.07 18.37
N LEU A 191 9.77 -4.41 18.84
CA LEU A 191 8.55 -4.36 18.03
C LEU A 191 8.24 -2.93 17.59
N TYR A 192 8.40 -1.93 18.47
CA TYR A 192 8.23 -0.53 18.11
C TYR A 192 9.22 -0.08 17.05
N ASN A 193 10.50 -0.46 17.16
CA ASN A 193 11.51 -0.09 16.17
C ASN A 193 11.20 -0.70 14.80
N ASN A 194 10.88 -1.99 14.74
CA ASN A 194 10.51 -2.64 13.48
C ASN A 194 9.25 -1.99 12.84
N ARG A 195 8.24 -1.70 13.66
CA ARG A 195 7.02 -1.01 13.18
C ARG A 195 7.29 0.44 12.81
N PHE A 196 8.22 1.11 13.47
CA PHE A 196 8.62 2.47 13.13
C PHE A 196 9.15 2.53 11.71
N ASP A 197 10.04 1.61 11.33
CA ASP A 197 10.65 1.59 10.00
C ASP A 197 9.60 1.33 8.89
N GLU A 198 8.73 0.34 9.09
CA GLU A 198 7.63 0.03 8.17
C GLU A 198 6.65 1.22 8.03
N VAL A 199 6.22 1.80 9.15
CA VAL A 199 5.27 2.92 9.16
C VAL A 199 5.92 4.17 8.58
N SER A 200 7.20 4.43 8.87
CA SER A 200 7.94 5.59 8.36
C SER A 200 7.96 5.62 6.84
N ALA A 201 8.19 4.47 6.19
CA ALA A 201 8.20 4.36 4.73
C ALA A 201 6.87 4.79 4.07
N VAL A 202 5.73 4.49 4.71
CA VAL A 202 4.39 4.78 4.17
C VAL A 202 3.79 6.09 4.72
N SER A 203 4.29 6.57 5.87
CA SER A 203 3.72 7.68 6.63
C SER A 203 3.64 8.98 5.83
N ARG A 204 4.62 9.23 4.95
CA ARG A 204 4.66 10.44 4.10
C ARG A 204 3.47 10.51 3.16
N GLN A 205 3.14 9.41 2.48
CA GLN A 205 2.01 9.33 1.55
C GLN A 205 0.68 9.51 2.30
N VAL A 206 0.52 8.82 3.44
CA VAL A 206 -0.67 8.93 4.29
C VAL A 206 -0.85 10.36 4.81
N TRP A 207 0.23 11.01 5.23
CA TRP A 207 0.19 12.40 5.68
C TRP A 207 -0.19 13.35 4.53
N MET A 208 0.37 13.18 3.33
CA MET A 208 0.01 13.98 2.15
C MET A 208 -1.48 13.85 1.82
N PHE A 209 -2.02 12.63 1.82
CA PHE A 209 -3.45 12.39 1.59
C PHE A 209 -4.32 13.05 2.67
N ARG A 210 -3.93 12.94 3.96
CA ARG A 210 -4.64 13.60 5.06
C ARG A 210 -4.56 15.12 4.96
N ARG A 211 -3.41 15.67 4.57
CA ARG A 211 -3.20 17.11 4.39
C ARG A 211 -4.16 17.68 3.35
N PHE A 212 -4.34 17.01 2.22
CA PHE A 212 -5.31 17.45 1.20
C PHE A 212 -6.70 17.64 1.80
N ARG A 213 -7.19 16.64 2.54
CA ARG A 213 -8.52 16.70 3.19
C ARG A 213 -8.63 17.85 4.18
N VAL A 214 -7.58 18.09 4.96
CA VAL A 214 -7.54 19.18 5.93
C VAL A 214 -7.56 20.53 5.22
N VAL A 215 -6.80 20.71 4.13
CA VAL A 215 -6.79 21.94 3.33
C VAL A 215 -8.19 22.23 2.76
N MET A 216 -8.83 21.23 2.15
CA MET A 216 -10.22 21.35 1.65
C MET A 216 -11.22 21.68 2.76
N GLU A 217 -10.99 21.22 3.99
CA GLU A 217 -11.84 21.55 5.14
C GLU A 217 -11.65 23.01 5.61
N TYR A 218 -10.41 23.53 5.59
CA TYR A 218 -10.11 24.91 6.01
C TYR A 218 -10.58 25.95 5.00
N GLU A 219 -10.56 25.64 3.71
CA GLU A 219 -11.08 26.53 2.67
C GLU A 219 -12.57 26.86 2.90
N LYS A 220 -13.37 25.87 3.28
CA LYS A 220 -14.81 26.03 3.53
C LYS A 220 -15.14 26.76 4.84
N LYS A 221 -14.14 27.01 5.70
CA LYS A 221 -14.34 27.64 7.01
C LYS A 221 -14.31 29.16 6.91
N PRO A 222 -15.06 29.87 7.79
CA PRO A 222 -14.97 31.33 7.86
C PRO A 222 -13.55 31.76 8.26
N VAL A 223 -13.13 32.93 7.76
CA VAL A 223 -11.77 33.49 7.93
C VAL A 223 -11.45 33.82 9.40
N LEU A 224 -12.47 34.11 10.22
CA LEU A 224 -12.29 34.53 11.60
C LEU A 224 -12.01 33.35 12.54
N PRO A 225 -11.18 33.55 13.58
CA PRO A 225 -10.92 32.51 14.58
C PRO A 225 -12.19 32.19 15.38
N PRO A 226 -12.29 30.98 15.99
CA PRO A 226 -13.50 30.49 16.67
C PRO A 226 -14.25 31.45 17.61
N PRO A 227 -13.62 32.29 18.45
CA PRO A 227 -14.38 33.24 19.27
C PRO A 227 -15.13 34.30 18.45
N LEU A 228 -14.65 34.62 17.24
CA LEU A 228 -15.21 35.65 16.37
C LEU A 228 -16.09 35.07 15.23
N THR A 229 -16.13 33.74 15.06
CA THR A 229 -16.96 33.09 14.02
C THR A 229 -18.46 33.30 14.25
N VAL A 230 -18.88 33.57 15.48
CA VAL A 230 -20.29 33.89 15.80
C VAL A 230 -20.75 35.08 14.97
N PHE A 231 -19.92 36.13 14.83
CA PHE A 231 -20.25 37.29 14.00
C PHE A 231 -20.38 36.94 12.51
N CYS A 232 -19.49 36.08 11.98
CA CYS A 232 -19.60 35.59 10.60
C CYS A 232 -20.92 34.83 10.36
N HIS A 233 -21.28 33.92 11.27
CA HIS A 233 -22.52 33.15 11.14
C HIS A 233 -23.76 34.03 11.26
N VAL A 234 -23.76 35.02 12.16
CA VAL A 234 -24.85 36.01 12.28
C VAL A 234 -24.98 36.83 10.99
N PHE A 235 -23.87 37.29 10.41
CA PHE A 235 -23.88 38.01 9.13
C PHE A 235 -24.38 37.15 7.97
N LEU A 236 -23.94 35.88 7.88
CA LEU A 236 -24.41 34.94 6.86
C LEU A 236 -25.91 34.64 7.00
N LEU A 237 -26.41 34.46 8.23
CA LEU A 237 -27.83 34.30 8.49
C LEU A 237 -28.62 35.54 8.06
N PHE A 238 -28.16 36.73 8.46
CA PHE A 238 -28.78 37.99 8.04
C PHE A 238 -28.82 38.14 6.52
N ARG A 239 -27.70 37.87 5.84
CA ARG A 239 -27.63 37.89 4.37
C ARG A 239 -28.58 36.88 3.75
N HIS A 240 -28.67 35.67 4.30
CA HIS A 240 -29.60 34.64 3.83
C HIS A 240 -31.06 35.08 3.98
N PHE A 241 -31.44 35.66 5.12
CA PHE A 241 -32.78 36.24 5.30
C PHE A 241 -33.05 37.37 4.30
N HIS A 242 -32.08 38.26 4.08
CA HIS A 242 -32.19 39.35 3.10
C HIS A 242 -32.38 38.82 1.68
N HIS A 243 -31.63 37.79 1.30
CA HIS A 243 -31.68 37.14 -0.02
C HIS A 243 -33.01 36.40 -0.25
N LYS A 244 -33.49 35.70 0.78
CA LYS A 244 -34.80 35.02 0.75
C LYS A 244 -35.96 36.01 0.59
N VAL A 245 -35.81 37.22 1.12
CA VAL A 245 -36.77 38.32 0.94
C VAL A 245 -36.66 38.97 -0.45
N HIS A 246 -35.44 39.09 -1.01
CA HIS A 246 -35.19 39.74 -2.30
C HIS A 246 -35.17 38.77 -3.51
N GLY A 247 -35.44 37.48 -3.31
CA GLY A 247 -35.67 36.50 -4.38
C GLY A 247 -34.49 36.26 -5.33
N THR A 248 -33.29 36.72 -4.99
CA THR A 248 -32.10 36.48 -5.80
C THR A 248 -31.57 35.08 -5.44
N GLU A 249 -31.05 34.30 -6.39
CA GLU A 249 -30.33 33.06 -6.07
C GLU A 249 -28.83 33.38 -6.07
N ALA A 250 -28.16 33.22 -4.92
CA ALA A 250 -26.71 33.33 -4.86
C ALA A 250 -26.16 31.91 -4.79
N SER A 251 -25.47 31.49 -5.85
CA SER A 251 -24.63 30.31 -5.81
C SER A 251 -23.46 30.59 -4.87
N TYR A 252 -23.53 30.05 -3.65
CA TYR A 252 -22.41 30.03 -2.71
C TYR A 252 -21.46 28.89 -3.11
N ASP A 253 -20.72 29.08 -4.20
CA ASP A 253 -19.63 28.18 -4.57
C ASP A 253 -18.32 28.71 -3.95
N ASN A 254 -18.10 28.35 -2.68
CA ASN A 254 -16.80 28.51 -2.00
C ASN A 254 -15.96 27.22 -2.12
N ASP A 255 -16.16 26.47 -3.20
CA ASP A 255 -15.30 25.34 -3.52
C ASP A 255 -14.10 25.85 -4.34
N LEU A 256 -12.98 25.13 -4.24
CA LEU A 256 -11.73 25.40 -4.94
C LEU A 256 -11.85 25.16 -6.46
N LYS A 257 -12.80 25.83 -7.12
CA LYS A 257 -13.02 25.76 -8.55
C LYS A 257 -12.19 26.86 -9.19
N LEU A 258 -11.20 26.44 -9.97
CA LEU A 258 -10.45 27.34 -10.83
C LEU A 258 -11.28 27.57 -12.09
N PHE A 259 -11.76 28.80 -12.28
CA PHE A 259 -12.45 29.19 -13.50
C PHE A 259 -11.40 29.53 -14.56
N LEU A 260 -11.26 28.65 -15.55
CA LEU A 260 -10.38 28.89 -16.70
C LEU A 260 -11.20 29.52 -17.83
N ASP A 261 -10.54 30.40 -18.57
CA ASP A 261 -11.06 30.87 -19.84
C ASP A 261 -10.99 29.75 -20.88
N HIS A 262 -11.87 29.81 -21.89
CA HIS A 262 -11.99 28.74 -22.89
C HIS A 262 -10.66 28.48 -23.61
N ASP A 263 -9.92 29.52 -23.97
CA ASP A 263 -8.63 29.40 -24.67
C ASP A 263 -7.58 28.67 -23.81
N VAL A 264 -7.52 28.96 -22.50
CA VAL A 264 -6.59 28.32 -21.57
C VAL A 264 -6.98 26.86 -21.33
N GLN A 265 -8.28 26.54 -21.31
CA GLN A 265 -8.76 25.17 -21.17
C GLN A 265 -8.37 24.32 -22.39
N VAL A 266 -8.45 24.87 -23.60
CA VAL A 266 -7.98 24.19 -24.82
C VAL A 266 -6.47 23.95 -24.75
N CYS A 267 -5.67 24.97 -24.44
CA CYS A 267 -4.22 24.80 -24.32
C CYS A 267 -3.83 23.80 -23.21
N LEU A 268 -4.58 23.73 -22.11
CA LEU A 268 -4.35 22.75 -21.05
C LEU A 268 -4.64 21.32 -21.52
N GLY A 269 -5.68 21.15 -22.35
CA GLY A 269 -5.98 19.87 -22.99
C GLY A 269 -4.85 19.41 -23.92
N ASP A 270 -4.37 20.31 -24.79
CA ASP A 270 -3.25 20.02 -25.69
C ASP A 270 -1.98 19.61 -24.90
N PHE A 271 -1.71 20.31 -23.79
CA PHE A 271 -0.61 19.97 -22.89
C PHE A 271 -0.77 18.61 -22.20
N GLU A 272 -1.99 18.27 -21.76
CA GLU A 272 -2.29 16.97 -21.14
C GLU A 272 -2.10 15.83 -22.14
N GLU A 273 -2.54 16.02 -23.38
CA GLU A 273 -2.36 15.06 -24.48
C GLU A 273 -0.87 14.86 -24.81
N GLU A 274 -0.09 15.94 -24.98
CA GLU A 274 1.36 15.85 -25.23
C GLU A 274 2.11 15.13 -24.09
N CYS A 275 1.72 15.41 -22.83
CA CYS A 275 2.29 14.73 -21.67
C CYS A 275 1.92 13.24 -21.62
N LEU A 276 0.67 12.91 -21.99
CA LEU A 276 0.19 11.53 -22.02
C LEU A 276 0.90 10.73 -23.12
N ASP A 277 1.03 11.28 -24.32
CA ASP A 277 1.72 10.65 -25.43
C ASP A 277 3.18 10.38 -25.09
N SER A 278 3.87 11.38 -24.54
CA SER A 278 5.26 11.24 -24.08
C SER A 278 5.41 10.14 -23.01
N TYR A 279 4.44 10.05 -22.09
CA TYR A 279 4.44 9.02 -21.05
C TYR A 279 4.21 7.61 -21.63
N LEU A 280 3.27 7.47 -22.56
CA LEU A 280 2.94 6.20 -23.22
C LEU A 280 4.12 5.70 -24.05
N GLU A 281 4.78 6.57 -24.81
CA GLU A 281 5.99 6.24 -25.57
C GLU A 281 7.14 5.77 -24.65
N GLU A 282 7.32 6.42 -23.49
CA GLU A 282 8.31 5.98 -22.50
C GLU A 282 7.97 4.60 -21.93
N GLN A 283 6.69 4.33 -21.68
CA GLN A 283 6.22 3.05 -21.17
C GLN A 283 6.42 1.92 -22.20
N GLU A 284 6.09 2.18 -23.47
CA GLU A 284 6.31 1.25 -24.58
C GLU A 284 7.81 0.98 -24.77
N THR A 285 8.64 2.03 -24.69
CA THR A 285 10.11 1.88 -24.76
C THR A 285 10.65 1.04 -23.61
N LYS A 286 10.15 1.22 -22.37
CA LYS A 286 10.52 0.38 -21.21
C LYS A 286 10.09 -1.07 -21.40
N LEU A 287 8.91 -1.31 -21.99
CA LEU A 287 8.44 -2.65 -22.29
C LEU A 287 9.32 -3.32 -23.36
N HIS A 288 9.61 -2.64 -24.47
CA HIS A 288 10.50 -3.16 -25.52
C HIS A 288 11.94 -3.40 -25.04
N ARG A 289 12.42 -2.59 -24.09
CA ARG A 289 13.73 -2.80 -23.45
C ARG A 289 13.70 -3.86 -22.35
N SER A 290 12.53 -4.35 -21.92
CA SER A 290 12.44 -5.39 -20.91
C SER A 290 13.10 -6.67 -21.40
N ASN A 291 13.84 -7.34 -20.52
CA ASN A 291 14.48 -8.60 -20.83
C ASN A 291 13.46 -9.65 -21.31
N ASP A 292 12.27 -9.68 -20.70
CA ASP A 292 11.21 -10.63 -21.07
C ASP A 292 10.75 -10.42 -22.51
N GLU A 293 10.60 -9.16 -22.93
CA GLU A 293 10.16 -8.82 -24.28
C GLU A 293 11.27 -9.04 -25.32
N CYS A 294 12.52 -8.78 -24.96
CA CYS A 294 13.67 -9.08 -25.81
C CYS A 294 13.84 -10.60 -26.00
N ILE A 295 13.65 -11.39 -24.94
CA ILE A 295 13.68 -12.85 -25.00
C ILE A 295 12.52 -13.36 -25.85
N ARG A 296 11.30 -12.84 -25.66
CA ARG A 296 10.13 -13.19 -26.47
C ARG A 296 10.35 -12.89 -27.95
N ASN A 297 10.77 -11.67 -28.29
CA ASN A 297 11.07 -11.30 -29.68
C ASN A 297 12.22 -12.11 -30.28
N THR A 298 13.20 -12.52 -29.47
CA THR A 298 14.29 -13.39 -29.94
C THR A 298 13.79 -14.82 -30.17
N ALA A 299 12.93 -15.33 -29.29
CA ALA A 299 12.30 -16.64 -29.45
C ALA A 299 11.44 -16.68 -30.72
N ASP A 300 10.58 -15.68 -30.94
CA ASP A 300 9.75 -15.57 -32.14
C ASP A 300 10.62 -15.47 -33.41
N LYS A 301 11.74 -14.74 -33.36
CA LYS A 301 12.70 -14.68 -34.48
C LYS A 301 13.39 -16.02 -34.71
N VAL A 302 13.76 -16.74 -33.66
CA VAL A 302 14.37 -18.07 -33.75
C VAL A 302 13.38 -19.07 -34.34
N ASP A 303 12.10 -19.03 -33.94
CA ASP A 303 11.06 -19.89 -34.49
C ASP A 303 10.82 -19.61 -35.98
N ASN A 304 10.74 -18.33 -36.37
CA ASN A 304 10.65 -17.94 -37.78
C ASN A 304 11.89 -18.39 -38.59
N LEU A 305 13.08 -18.30 -38.01
CA LEU A 305 14.30 -18.80 -38.65
C LEU A 305 14.32 -20.33 -38.74
N TYR A 306 13.80 -21.01 -37.73
CA TYR A 306 13.67 -22.47 -37.72
C TYR A 306 12.75 -22.95 -38.85
N GLU A 307 11.60 -22.29 -39.08
CA GLU A 307 10.72 -22.58 -40.20
C GLU A 307 11.43 -22.39 -41.55
N LYS A 308 12.14 -21.27 -41.75
CA LYS A 308 12.90 -21.04 -42.99
C LYS A 308 14.00 -22.08 -43.21
N VAL A 309 14.71 -22.49 -42.15
CA VAL A 309 15.74 -23.54 -42.24
C VAL A 309 15.12 -24.89 -42.59
N LYS A 310 13.93 -25.19 -42.07
CA LYS A 310 13.18 -26.39 -42.42
C LYS A 310 12.80 -26.40 -43.90
N ASP A 311 12.33 -25.28 -44.44
CA ASP A 311 12.00 -25.15 -45.86
C ASP A 311 13.23 -25.32 -46.75
N ILE A 312 14.35 -24.67 -46.41
CA ILE A 312 15.63 -24.84 -47.12
C ILE A 312 16.11 -26.29 -47.06
N SER A 313 15.99 -26.94 -45.90
CA SER A 313 16.35 -28.36 -45.79
C SER A 313 15.48 -29.24 -46.66
N GLN A 314 14.18 -28.93 -46.80
CA GLN A 314 13.27 -29.66 -47.67
C GLN A 314 13.63 -29.45 -49.14
N GLU A 315 13.93 -28.22 -49.55
CA GLU A 315 14.37 -27.91 -50.91
C GLU A 315 15.70 -28.59 -51.24
N ARG A 316 16.65 -28.58 -50.29
CA ARG A 316 17.92 -29.33 -50.41
C ARG A 316 17.68 -30.83 -50.59
N ASN A 317 16.73 -31.42 -49.86
CA ASN A 317 16.38 -32.84 -49.99
C ASN A 317 15.80 -33.14 -51.38
N ASN A 318 14.92 -32.28 -51.89
CA ASN A 318 14.38 -32.40 -53.24
C ASN A 318 15.50 -32.32 -54.30
N LEU A 319 16.37 -31.32 -54.20
CA LEU A 319 17.50 -31.16 -55.11
C LEU A 319 18.46 -32.36 -55.05
N THR A 320 18.68 -32.92 -53.86
CA THR A 320 19.50 -34.14 -53.69
C THR A 320 18.84 -35.34 -54.39
N SER A 321 17.53 -35.48 -54.29
CA SER A 321 16.77 -36.52 -55.02
C SER A 321 16.87 -36.33 -56.54
N ASP A 322 16.78 -35.09 -57.03
CA ASP A 322 16.93 -34.78 -58.45
C ASP A 322 18.33 -35.12 -58.96
N ILE A 323 19.37 -34.78 -58.19
CA ILE A 323 20.76 -35.14 -58.49
C ILE A 323 20.91 -36.66 -58.56
N GLN A 324 20.37 -37.40 -57.59
CA GLN A 324 20.38 -38.87 -57.61
C GLN A 324 19.67 -39.42 -58.85
N GLY A 325 18.55 -38.81 -59.27
CA GLY A 325 17.87 -39.16 -60.51
C GLY A 325 18.74 -38.94 -61.76
N ILE A 326 19.43 -37.80 -61.82
CA ILE A 326 20.37 -37.48 -62.91
C ILE A 326 21.54 -38.46 -62.92
N GLU A 327 22.12 -38.81 -61.76
CA GLU A 327 23.20 -39.80 -61.68
C GLU A 327 22.77 -41.16 -62.25
N VAL A 328 21.53 -41.60 -61.98
CA VAL A 328 20.97 -42.83 -62.56
C VAL A 328 20.84 -42.70 -64.09
N HIS A 329 20.36 -41.56 -64.59
CA HIS A 329 20.28 -41.31 -66.04
C HIS A 329 21.64 -41.30 -66.73
N ILE A 330 22.65 -40.65 -66.14
CA ILE A 330 24.03 -40.65 -66.65
C ILE A 330 24.60 -42.07 -66.65
N ARG A 331 24.39 -42.83 -65.57
CA ARG A 331 24.84 -44.23 -65.51
C ARG A 331 24.18 -45.08 -66.60
N LYS A 332 22.90 -44.87 -66.89
CA LYS A 332 22.18 -45.53 -68.00
C LYS A 332 22.71 -45.12 -69.37
N LEU A 333 22.97 -43.82 -69.58
CA LEU A 333 23.54 -43.30 -70.82
C LEU A 333 24.95 -43.84 -71.07
N GLY A 334 25.80 -43.89 -70.04
CA GLY A 334 27.13 -44.51 -70.12
C GLY A 334 27.06 -45.99 -70.49
N GLY A 335 26.04 -46.71 -69.99
CA GLY A 335 25.74 -48.08 -70.42
C GLY A 335 25.39 -48.18 -71.92
N LEU A 336 24.54 -47.29 -72.43
CA LEU A 336 24.18 -47.20 -73.85
C LEU A 336 25.39 -46.85 -74.74
N THR A 337 26.21 -45.88 -74.34
CA THR A 337 27.42 -45.51 -75.09
C THR A 337 28.40 -46.68 -75.15
N ASN A 338 28.57 -47.43 -74.06
CA ASN A 338 29.39 -48.64 -74.07
C ASN A 338 28.84 -49.72 -75.01
N GLN A 339 27.52 -49.87 -75.11
CA GLN A 339 26.88 -50.74 -76.11
C GLN A 339 27.09 -50.23 -77.54
N MET A 340 26.96 -48.93 -77.81
CA MET A 340 27.26 -48.36 -79.13
C MET A 340 28.73 -48.55 -79.51
N LEU A 341 29.66 -48.37 -78.56
CA LEU A 341 31.09 -48.57 -78.78
C LEU A 341 31.41 -50.03 -79.12
N SER A 342 30.78 -50.99 -78.43
CA SER A 342 30.95 -52.41 -78.76
C SER A 342 30.37 -52.78 -80.13
N HIS A 343 29.23 -52.19 -80.51
CA HIS A 343 28.67 -52.34 -81.86
C HIS A 343 29.57 -51.71 -82.92
N SER A 344 30.07 -50.49 -82.70
CA SER A 344 30.98 -49.80 -83.63
C SER A 344 32.32 -50.52 -83.77
N ALA A 345 32.87 -51.08 -82.70
CA ALA A 345 34.06 -51.92 -82.76
C ALA A 345 33.83 -53.16 -83.63
N THR A 346 32.62 -53.73 -83.57
CA THR A 346 32.21 -54.85 -84.45
C THR A 346 32.14 -54.42 -85.92
N ILE A 347 31.57 -53.24 -86.19
CA ILE A 347 31.45 -52.69 -87.55
C ILE A 347 32.81 -52.30 -88.14
N HIS A 348 33.69 -51.64 -87.37
CA HIS A 348 35.03 -51.26 -87.83
C HIS A 348 35.90 -52.48 -88.12
N ARG A 349 35.72 -53.58 -87.37
CA ARG A 349 36.33 -54.88 -87.66
C ARG A 349 35.80 -55.51 -88.96
N PHE A 350 34.57 -55.18 -89.35
CA PHE A 350 33.97 -55.56 -90.63
C PHE A 350 34.39 -54.67 -91.80
N MET A 351 34.62 -53.36 -91.58
CA MET A 351 34.97 -52.41 -92.66
C MET A 351 36.47 -52.35 -92.99
N GLY A 352 37.36 -52.68 -92.04
CA GLY A 352 38.81 -52.73 -92.30
C GLY A 352 39.28 -53.82 -93.27
N THR A 353 38.37 -54.68 -93.74
CA THR A 353 38.69 -55.77 -94.68
C THR A 353 38.46 -55.42 -96.14
N ASN A 354 37.86 -54.26 -96.49
CA ASN A 354 37.55 -53.93 -97.89
C ASN A 354 37.73 -52.44 -98.22
N VAL A 355 38.40 -52.22 -99.36
CA VAL A 355 38.34 -51.06 -100.28
C VAL A 355 39.59 -50.15 -100.33
N GLN A 356 40.04 -50.02 -101.58
CA GLN A 356 41.26 -49.47 -102.11
C GLN A 356 40.88 -48.39 -103.15
N GLU A 357 41.59 -47.27 -103.09
CA GLU A 357 41.85 -46.23 -104.11
C GLU A 357 40.78 -45.17 -104.54
N PRO A 358 41.26 -43.96 -104.95
CA PRO A 358 40.56 -42.67 -104.81
C PRO A 358 40.35 -41.92 -106.14
N LEU A 359 39.65 -40.77 -106.13
CA LEU A 359 39.67 -39.76 -107.21
C LEU A 359 39.46 -38.34 -106.66
N SER A 360 40.27 -37.42 -107.18
CA SER A 360 40.49 -36.01 -106.79
C SER A 360 39.84 -35.02 -107.78
N ILE A 361 39.79 -33.71 -107.41
CA ILE A 361 39.75 -32.45 -108.22
C ILE A 361 39.13 -31.37 -107.29
N SER A 362 39.90 -30.50 -106.59
CA SER A 362 40.64 -29.27 -106.98
C SER A 362 39.80 -27.99 -107.07
N GLY A 363 40.10 -27.00 -106.21
CA GLY A 363 39.55 -25.62 -106.25
C GLY A 363 39.94 -24.73 -105.04
N LEU A 364 41.17 -24.18 -105.10
CA LEU A 364 41.87 -23.07 -104.39
C LEU A 364 41.13 -22.10 -103.41
N PRO A 365 41.83 -21.26 -102.59
CA PRO A 365 43.06 -21.46 -101.80
C PRO A 365 43.03 -20.77 -100.40
N ASP A 366 44.15 -20.93 -99.68
CA ASP A 366 44.58 -20.49 -98.34
C ASP A 366 44.13 -19.13 -97.78
N ALA A 367 43.87 -19.12 -96.47
CA ALA A 367 44.13 -17.99 -95.57
C ALA A 367 44.75 -18.52 -94.27
N ASP A 368 46.05 -18.31 -94.15
CA ASP A 368 46.91 -18.79 -93.08
C ASP A 368 47.48 -17.57 -92.35
N TRP A 369 46.93 -17.16 -91.20
CA TRP A 369 47.70 -16.31 -90.28
C TRP A 369 47.23 -16.41 -88.83
N VAL A 370 48.17 -16.92 -88.04
CA VAL A 370 48.34 -16.84 -86.59
C VAL A 370 48.77 -15.42 -86.18
N VAL A 371 48.03 -14.77 -85.27
CA VAL A 371 48.49 -13.74 -84.30
C VAL A 371 47.50 -13.79 -83.12
N ARG A 372 47.81 -14.40 -81.98
CA ARG A 372 48.52 -13.87 -80.78
C ARG A 372 47.77 -12.73 -80.06
N GLU A 373 46.88 -13.09 -79.12
CA GLU A 373 46.86 -12.71 -77.69
C GLU A 373 45.81 -13.54 -76.93
#